data_AF-Q6AVV8-F1
#
_entry.id   AF-Q6AVV8-F1
#
_cell.length_a   1.000
_cell.length_b   1.000
_cell.length_c   1.000
_cell.angle_alpha   90.00
_cell.angle_beta   90.00
_cell.angle_gamma   90.00
#
_symmetry.space_group_name_H-M   'P 1'
#
loop_
_entity.id
_entity.type
_entity.pdbx_description
1 polymer ?
#
loop_
_entity_poly.entity_id
_entity_poly.type
_entity_poly.pdbx_seq_one_letter_code
_entity_poly.pdbx_strand_id
1 'polypeptide(L)'
;MAAALSFFLLLLLLPAPLLLLPLAGNLPAAVLGEVRVERDLILVDLQDYGSGVGTLAVRPDVFSVAGFANRTGHWHALRGNDHLFRGDLVATPLPFGSSYGDLVGGVNNLLGLPLGSPFTSYATVVLSGYDGGGGGEAAAVKRALATLAAVICEGQRLHPILETILTRGRGARVAAEHLPYIEHWDAMWEELKRWRRTGEWGGGPFAGELRERASIGSAEEALAVVGWTFRQLLLGDGSIPAMCRAEL
;
A
#
# COMPACT_ATOMS: atom_id res chain seq x y z
N MET A 1 31.46 24.16 1.20
CA MET A 1 31.67 22.79 0.69
C MET A 1 30.69 22.54 -0.46
N ALA A 2 31.19 22.59 -1.70
CA ALA A 2 30.39 22.58 -2.92
C ALA A 2 30.36 21.17 -3.56
N ALA A 3 29.55 20.26 -3.02
CA ALA A 3 29.46 18.89 -3.56
C ALA A 3 28.02 18.37 -3.82
N ALA A 4 26.96 19.12 -3.51
CA ALA A 4 25.59 18.62 -3.68
C ALA A 4 24.86 19.13 -4.93
N LEU A 5 25.40 20.11 -5.66
CA LEU A 5 24.75 20.71 -6.83
C LEU A 5 25.09 20.03 -8.17
N SER A 6 25.94 18.99 -8.17
CA SER A 6 26.41 18.36 -9.41
C SER A 6 25.56 17.18 -9.90
N PHE A 7 24.65 16.63 -9.08
CA PHE A 7 23.87 15.45 -9.49
C PHE A 7 22.57 15.80 -10.22
N PHE A 8 21.97 16.96 -9.91
CA PHE A 8 20.72 17.38 -10.53
C PHE A 8 20.89 17.92 -11.96
N LEU A 9 22.07 18.43 -12.30
CA LEU A 9 22.32 19.00 -13.63
C LEU A 9 22.68 17.93 -14.68
N LEU A 10 23.17 16.75 -14.26
CA LEU A 10 23.59 15.70 -15.19
C LEU A 10 22.40 14.96 -15.83
N LEU A 11 21.25 14.95 -15.17
CA LEU A 11 20.06 14.22 -15.62
C LEU A 11 19.22 15.00 -16.65
N LEU A 12 19.45 16.31 -16.81
CA LEU A 12 18.68 17.18 -17.71
C LEU A 12 19.36 17.45 -19.06
N LEU A 13 20.58 16.97 -19.30
CA LEU A 13 21.37 17.31 -20.50
C LEU A 13 21.67 16.16 -21.45
N LEU A 14 21.08 14.97 -21.27
CA LEU A 14 21.17 13.90 -22.28
C LEU A 14 19.85 13.81 -23.07
N PRO A 15 19.87 14.07 -24.39
CA PRO A 15 18.67 14.15 -25.20
C PRO A 15 18.09 12.75 -25.44
N ALA A 16 16.76 12.67 -25.51
CA ALA A 16 16.04 11.56 -26.11
C ALA A 16 16.67 11.21 -27.47
N PRO A 17 17.04 9.95 -27.76
CA PRO A 17 16.09 8.85 -27.68
C PRO A 17 16.70 7.51 -27.22
N LEU A 18 16.06 6.82 -26.28
CA LEU A 18 16.11 5.36 -26.16
C LEU A 18 14.88 4.89 -25.36
N LEU A 19 13.73 5.10 -25.98
CA LEU A 19 12.60 4.16 -25.88
C LEU A 19 13.11 2.79 -26.34
N LEU A 20 12.89 1.74 -25.52
CA LEU A 20 13.20 0.31 -25.71
C LEU A 20 14.32 -0.26 -24.80
N LEU A 21 14.20 -0.09 -23.49
CA LEU A 21 14.64 -1.12 -22.55
C LEU A 21 13.41 -1.77 -21.91
N PRO A 22 13.25 -3.10 -22.02
CA PRO A 22 12.10 -3.78 -21.44
C PRO A 22 12.17 -3.64 -19.92
N LEU A 23 11.04 -3.28 -19.31
CA LEU A 23 10.84 -3.14 -17.87
C LEU A 23 10.88 -4.53 -17.20
N ALA A 24 12.03 -5.20 -17.27
CA ALA A 24 12.35 -6.43 -16.58
C ALA A 24 13.58 -6.15 -15.72
N GLY A 25 13.36 -5.96 -14.42
CA GLY A 25 14.44 -5.94 -13.42
C GLY A 25 14.90 -4.56 -12.98
N ASN A 26 14.02 -3.80 -12.31
CA ASN A 26 14.32 -2.91 -11.17
C ASN A 26 13.18 -1.88 -11.02
N LEU A 27 12.04 -2.30 -10.47
CA LEU A 27 11.31 -1.37 -9.62
C LEU A 27 12.14 -1.25 -8.34
N PRO A 28 12.50 -0.04 -7.89
CA PRO A 28 13.42 0.09 -6.78
C PRO A 28 12.76 -0.48 -5.53
N ALA A 29 13.52 -1.32 -4.82
CA ALA A 29 13.29 -1.68 -3.42
C ALA A 29 13.08 -0.44 -2.51
N ALA A 30 13.23 0.78 -3.02
CA ALA A 30 12.99 2.03 -2.31
C ALA A 30 11.56 2.22 -1.78
N VAL A 31 10.56 1.42 -2.20
CA VAL A 31 9.20 1.49 -1.64
C VAL A 31 8.96 0.43 -0.57
N LEU A 32 9.82 -0.57 -0.40
CA LEU A 32 9.68 -1.64 0.58
C LEU A 32 11.04 -1.81 1.26
N GLY A 33 11.21 -1.31 2.49
CA GLY A 33 12.40 -1.71 3.26
C GLY A 33 12.30 -3.16 3.74
N GLU A 34 13.01 -3.55 4.80
CA GLU A 34 13.13 -4.97 5.19
C GLU A 34 11.75 -5.59 5.49
N VAL A 35 11.23 -6.39 4.54
CA VAL A 35 9.96 -7.11 4.67
C VAL A 35 10.24 -8.43 5.36
N ARG A 36 9.83 -8.57 6.63
CA ARG A 36 9.89 -9.85 7.35
C ARG A 36 8.53 -10.52 7.33
N VAL A 37 8.46 -11.77 6.88
CA VAL A 37 7.24 -12.57 6.99
C VAL A 37 7.29 -13.37 8.28
N GLU A 38 6.43 -13.04 9.23
CA GLU A 38 6.32 -13.73 10.51
C GLU A 38 4.84 -14.00 10.81
N ARG A 39 4.49 -15.25 11.15
CA ARG A 39 3.16 -15.65 11.64
C ARG A 39 2.00 -15.19 10.74
N ASP A 40 2.14 -15.41 9.43
CA ASP A 40 1.18 -14.99 8.41
C ASP A 40 0.95 -13.47 8.32
N LEU A 41 1.89 -12.66 8.85
CA LEU A 41 1.91 -11.20 8.72
C LEU A 41 3.18 -10.77 7.99
N ILE A 42 3.05 -9.72 7.18
CA ILE A 42 4.16 -8.93 6.69
C ILE A 42 4.47 -7.86 7.73
N LEU A 43 5.67 -7.90 8.28
CA LEU A 43 6.18 -6.91 9.22
C LEU A 43 7.03 -5.89 8.45
N VAL A 44 6.68 -4.63 8.59
CA VAL A 44 7.32 -3.50 7.91
C VAL A 44 7.94 -2.59 8.97
N ASP A 45 9.24 -2.31 8.89
CA ASP A 45 9.88 -1.35 9.80
C ASP A 45 9.38 0.07 9.46
N LEU A 46 8.95 0.80 10.49
CA LEU A 46 8.50 2.18 10.32
C LEU A 46 9.66 3.10 9.87
N GLN A 47 10.92 2.74 10.13
CA GLN A 47 12.10 3.48 9.69
C GLN A 47 12.25 3.48 8.17
N ASP A 48 11.66 2.52 7.47
CA ASP A 48 11.71 2.43 6.00
C ASP A 48 10.90 3.55 5.33
N TYR A 49 9.95 4.15 6.05
CA TYR A 49 9.04 5.18 5.54
C TYR A 49 9.21 6.55 6.23
N GLY A 50 10.13 6.65 7.19
CA GLY A 50 10.27 7.82 8.03
C GLY A 50 11.28 7.69 9.17
N SER A 51 11.14 8.57 10.15
CA SER A 51 11.98 8.57 11.36
C SER A 51 11.32 7.90 12.57
N GLY A 52 10.13 7.30 12.39
CA GLY A 52 9.44 6.59 13.45
C GLY A 52 10.11 5.25 13.74
N VAL A 53 10.10 4.81 15.00
CA VAL A 53 10.60 3.51 15.43
C VAL A 53 9.41 2.64 15.82
N GLY A 54 9.37 1.43 15.29
CA GLY A 54 8.28 0.49 15.52
C GLY A 54 8.04 -0.36 14.28
N THR A 55 6.91 -1.04 14.24
CA THR A 55 6.62 -1.99 13.16
C THR A 55 5.17 -1.91 12.75
N LEU A 56 4.90 -1.90 11.45
CA LEU A 56 3.54 -2.03 10.92
C LEU A 56 3.31 -3.49 10.52
N ALA A 57 2.20 -4.08 10.98
CA ALA A 57 1.79 -5.41 10.56
C ALA A 57 0.76 -5.30 9.42
N VAL A 58 1.04 -5.98 8.31
CA VAL A 58 0.18 -6.04 7.12
C VAL A 58 -0.23 -7.48 6.88
N ARG A 59 -1.51 -7.71 6.60
CA ARG A 59 -2.03 -9.00 6.20
C ARG A 59 -1.64 -9.31 4.76
N PRO A 60 -0.97 -10.43 4.44
CA PRO A 60 -0.58 -10.78 3.08
C PRO A 60 -1.75 -11.26 2.21
N ASP A 61 -2.83 -11.77 2.82
CA ASP A 61 -3.98 -12.35 2.09
C ASP A 61 -4.84 -11.28 1.43
N VAL A 62 -5.12 -10.20 2.15
CA VAL A 62 -5.90 -9.06 1.65
C VAL A 62 -5.05 -7.82 1.39
N PHE A 63 -3.80 -7.74 1.83
CA PHE A 63 -2.98 -6.51 1.84
C PHE A 63 -3.67 -5.37 2.59
N SER A 64 -3.96 -5.58 3.88
CA SER A 64 -4.51 -4.53 4.75
C SER A 64 -3.77 -4.48 6.08
N VAL A 65 -3.75 -3.32 6.73
CA VAL A 65 -3.06 -3.16 8.01
C VAL A 65 -3.78 -3.98 9.08
N ALA A 66 -3.04 -4.84 9.77
CA ALA A 66 -3.51 -5.64 10.90
C ALA A 66 -3.39 -4.89 12.23
N GLY A 67 -2.32 -4.12 12.39
CA GLY A 67 -1.95 -3.45 13.62
C GLY A 67 -0.55 -2.85 13.52
N PHE A 68 -0.02 -2.35 14.64
CA PHE A 68 1.33 -1.80 14.70
C PHE A 68 1.95 -1.96 16.09
N ALA A 69 3.28 -2.05 16.14
CA ALA A 69 4.07 -1.88 17.36
C ALA A 69 4.59 -0.45 17.45
N ASN A 70 4.44 0.16 18.61
CA ASN A 70 5.06 1.45 18.92
C ASN A 70 6.58 1.29 19.18
N ARG A 71 7.26 2.39 19.55
CA ARG A 71 8.71 2.39 19.81
C ARG A 71 9.16 1.50 20.97
N THR A 72 8.25 1.09 21.86
CA THR A 72 8.55 0.21 22.99
C THR A 72 8.39 -1.27 22.62
N GLY A 73 7.99 -1.57 21.37
CA GLY A 73 7.64 -2.92 20.93
C GLY A 73 6.26 -3.38 21.39
N HIS A 74 5.43 -2.49 21.95
CA HIS A 74 4.08 -2.83 22.39
C HIS A 74 3.12 -2.85 21.19
N TRP A 75 2.44 -3.97 20.98
CA TRP A 75 1.55 -4.16 19.83
C TRP A 75 0.15 -3.63 20.07
N HIS A 76 -0.42 -3.04 19.03
CA HIS A 76 -1.79 -2.56 18.96
C HIS A 76 -2.48 -3.20 17.75
N ALA A 77 -3.49 -4.04 18.01
CA ALA A 77 -4.23 -4.72 16.96
C ALA A 77 -5.44 -3.87 16.54
N LEU A 78 -5.65 -3.71 15.24
CA LEU A 78 -6.88 -3.09 14.73
C LEU A 78 -8.05 -4.06 14.95
N ARG A 79 -9.22 -3.52 15.27
CA ARG A 79 -10.42 -4.30 15.62
C ARG A 79 -10.68 -5.41 14.59
N GLY A 80 -10.77 -6.65 15.07
CA GLY A 80 -11.04 -7.83 14.25
C GLY A 80 -9.77 -8.56 13.80
N ASN A 81 -8.58 -7.99 13.99
CA ASN A 81 -7.30 -8.63 13.69
C ASN A 81 -6.61 -9.19 14.95
N ASP A 82 -7.22 -9.10 16.13
CA ASP A 82 -6.66 -9.56 17.41
C ASP A 82 -6.20 -11.02 17.37
N HIS A 83 -6.97 -11.84 16.65
CA HIS A 83 -6.68 -13.26 16.45
C HIS A 83 -5.40 -13.53 15.64
N LEU A 84 -4.79 -12.53 15.00
CA LEU A 84 -3.51 -12.64 14.28
C LEU A 84 -2.31 -12.44 15.24
N PHE A 85 -2.53 -11.81 16.40
CA PHE A 85 -1.51 -11.54 17.41
C PHE A 85 -1.57 -12.63 18.48
N ARG A 86 -0.89 -13.77 18.22
CA ARG A 86 -0.93 -14.98 19.08
C ARG A 86 0.42 -15.28 19.73
N GLY A 87 0.37 -16.11 20.79
CA GLY A 87 1.55 -16.57 21.52
C GLY A 87 2.14 -15.43 22.35
N ASP A 88 3.45 -15.22 22.23
CA ASP A 88 4.17 -14.17 22.97
C ASP A 88 3.87 -12.75 22.45
N LEU A 89 3.23 -12.64 21.29
CA LEU A 89 2.85 -11.37 20.67
C LEU A 89 1.50 -10.89 21.22
N VAL A 90 1.48 -10.39 22.46
CA VAL A 90 0.27 -9.82 23.06
C VAL A 90 0.03 -8.43 22.51
N ALA A 91 -1.10 -8.23 21.82
CA ALA A 91 -1.51 -6.93 21.31
C ALA A 91 -2.68 -6.36 22.12
N THR A 92 -2.69 -5.05 22.32
CA THR A 92 -3.85 -4.33 22.85
C THR A 92 -4.87 -4.08 21.72
N PRO A 93 -6.13 -4.50 21.87
CA PRO A 93 -7.17 -4.24 20.88
C PRO A 93 -7.46 -2.73 20.77
N LEU A 94 -7.46 -2.20 19.56
CA LEU A 94 -7.94 -0.85 19.25
C LEU A 94 -9.46 -0.85 19.03
N PRO A 95 -10.16 0.22 19.41
CA PRO A 95 -11.63 0.29 19.30
C PRO A 95 -12.15 0.49 17.87
N PHE A 96 -11.27 0.56 16.87
CA PHE A 96 -11.59 0.80 15.46
C PHE A 96 -10.85 -0.18 14.54
N GLY A 97 -11.43 -0.49 13.39
CA GLY A 97 -10.86 -1.41 12.41
C GLY A 97 -9.92 -0.75 11.40
N SER A 98 -9.50 -1.53 10.41
CA SER A 98 -8.56 -1.12 9.36
C SER A 98 -9.20 -0.48 8.13
N SER A 99 -10.53 -0.48 8.04
CA SER A 99 -11.24 0.07 6.88
C SER A 99 -11.07 1.59 6.80
N TYR A 100 -11.06 2.16 5.59
CA TYR A 100 -11.06 3.62 5.44
C TYR A 100 -12.32 4.27 6.03
N GLY A 101 -13.42 3.52 6.16
CA GLY A 101 -14.60 3.91 6.94
C GLY A 101 -14.25 4.18 8.41
N ASP A 102 -13.55 3.25 9.05
CA ASP A 102 -13.14 3.36 10.45
C ASP A 102 -12.03 4.41 10.68
N LEU A 103 -11.09 4.53 9.73
CA LEU A 103 -9.92 5.40 9.84
C LEU A 103 -10.22 6.86 9.50
N VAL A 104 -10.88 7.11 8.36
CA VAL A 104 -11.10 8.48 7.85
C VAL A 104 -12.57 8.78 7.55
N GLY A 105 -13.50 7.89 7.87
CA GLY A 105 -14.93 8.10 7.61
C GLY A 105 -15.36 7.77 6.17
N GLY A 106 -14.52 7.05 5.41
CA GLY A 106 -14.84 6.57 4.06
C GLY A 106 -13.77 6.89 3.02
N VAL A 107 -13.81 6.20 1.89
CA VAL A 107 -12.81 6.32 0.79
C VAL A 107 -12.74 7.75 0.24
N ASN A 108 -13.87 8.47 0.17
CA ASN A 108 -13.90 9.86 -0.28
C ASN A 108 -13.03 10.81 0.56
N ASN A 109 -12.81 10.49 1.85
CA ASN A 109 -11.96 11.29 2.73
C ASN A 109 -10.46 11.01 2.54
N LEU A 110 -10.09 10.10 1.63
CA LEU A 110 -8.73 9.94 1.14
C LEU A 110 -8.36 10.99 0.09
N LEU A 111 -9.32 11.66 -0.55
CA LEU A 111 -9.03 12.65 -1.58
C LEU A 111 -8.06 13.73 -1.08
N GLY A 112 -6.94 13.91 -1.77
CA GLY A 112 -5.91 14.86 -1.39
C GLY A 112 -5.01 14.41 -0.22
N LEU A 113 -5.23 13.21 0.35
CA LEU A 113 -4.36 12.62 1.36
C LEU A 113 -2.94 12.55 0.81
N PRO A 114 -1.94 13.14 1.51
CA PRO A 114 -0.56 13.11 1.05
C PRO A 114 0.04 11.71 1.19
N LEU A 115 0.74 11.29 0.15
CA LEU A 115 1.39 9.98 0.04
C LEU A 115 2.93 10.07 0.10
N GLY A 116 3.49 11.26 -0.07
CA GLY A 116 4.94 11.48 -0.06
C GLY A 116 5.50 11.93 1.29
N SER A 117 6.81 11.82 1.44
CA SER A 117 7.56 12.53 2.48
C SER A 117 7.34 14.05 2.36
N PRO A 118 7.19 14.82 3.46
CA PRO A 118 7.40 14.43 4.87
C PRO A 118 6.18 13.81 5.57
N PHE A 119 5.04 13.66 4.90
CA PHE A 119 3.79 13.25 5.55
C PHE A 119 3.81 11.79 5.99
N THR A 120 4.40 10.90 5.21
CA THR A 120 4.67 9.51 5.60
C THR A 120 5.56 9.45 6.84
N SER A 121 6.63 10.26 6.87
CA SER A 121 7.51 10.35 8.04
C SER A 121 6.77 10.81 9.28
N TYR A 122 5.89 11.81 9.16
CA TYR A 122 5.06 12.23 10.28
C TYR A 122 4.13 11.11 10.77
N ALA A 123 3.51 10.36 9.85
CA ALA A 123 2.67 9.20 10.21
C ALA A 123 3.45 8.14 10.99
N THR A 124 4.70 7.82 10.60
CA THR A 124 5.55 6.88 11.34
C THR A 124 5.86 7.36 12.76
N VAL A 125 6.09 8.66 12.95
CA VAL A 125 6.35 9.26 14.27
C VAL A 125 5.11 9.19 15.16
N VAL A 126 3.92 9.41 14.61
CA VAL A 126 2.65 9.27 15.35
C VAL A 126 2.47 7.84 15.88
N LEU A 127 2.70 6.82 15.05
CA LEU A 127 2.57 5.42 15.48
C LEU A 127 3.65 5.02 16.49
N SER A 128 4.89 5.45 16.26
CA SER A 128 6.04 5.26 17.15
C SER A 128 5.77 5.80 18.57
N GLY A 129 5.10 6.95 18.67
CA GLY A 129 4.81 7.63 19.93
C GLY A 129 3.53 7.20 20.65
N TYR A 130 2.70 6.32 20.07
CA TYR A 130 1.42 5.95 20.65
C TYR A 130 1.59 5.06 21.89
N ASP A 131 0.97 5.44 23.01
CA ASP A 131 1.04 4.73 24.30
C ASP A 131 -0.35 4.29 24.82
N GLY A 132 -1.37 4.30 23.97
CA GLY A 132 -2.72 3.81 24.30
C GLY A 132 -3.71 4.90 24.74
N GLY A 133 -3.41 6.18 24.52
CA GLY A 133 -4.19 7.30 25.03
C GLY A 133 -5.50 7.61 24.29
N GLY A 134 -6.21 8.59 24.86
CA GLY A 134 -7.63 8.88 24.66
C GLY A 134 -8.05 9.46 23.30
N GLY A 135 -9.27 10.02 23.25
CA GLY A 135 -9.96 10.33 21.98
C GLY A 135 -9.23 11.24 20.99
N GLY A 136 -8.39 12.17 21.46
CA GLY A 136 -7.59 13.06 20.60
C GLY A 136 -6.45 12.35 19.86
N GLU A 137 -5.81 11.38 20.52
CA GLU A 137 -4.76 10.55 19.92
C GLU A 137 -5.33 9.58 18.89
N ALA A 138 -6.55 9.07 19.13
CA ALA A 138 -7.22 8.18 18.20
C ALA A 138 -7.37 8.79 16.81
N ALA A 139 -7.68 10.09 16.69
CA ALA A 139 -7.81 10.76 15.39
C ALA A 139 -6.46 10.87 14.64
N ALA A 140 -5.38 11.20 15.35
CA ALA A 140 -4.04 11.28 14.78
C ALA A 140 -3.54 9.90 14.33
N VAL A 141 -3.70 8.88 15.17
CA VAL A 141 -3.35 7.48 14.87
C VAL A 141 -4.12 6.98 13.67
N LYS A 142 -5.44 7.20 13.62
CA LYS A 142 -6.27 6.82 12.48
C LYS A 142 -5.81 7.45 11.17
N ARG A 143 -5.49 8.75 11.18
CA ARG A 143 -4.98 9.44 9.99
C ARG A 143 -3.59 8.92 9.60
N ALA A 144 -2.71 8.66 10.56
CA ALA A 144 -1.40 8.07 10.31
C ALA A 144 -1.51 6.67 9.68
N LEU A 145 -2.39 5.82 10.21
CA LEU A 145 -2.70 4.50 9.64
C LEU A 145 -3.27 4.61 8.22
N ALA A 146 -4.17 5.57 7.97
CA ALA A 146 -4.71 5.77 6.62
C ALA A 146 -3.61 6.19 5.62
N THR A 147 -2.70 7.09 6.02
CA THR A 147 -1.55 7.48 5.18
C THR A 147 -0.65 6.28 4.88
N LEU A 148 -0.28 5.49 5.89
CA LEU A 148 0.60 4.34 5.69
C LEU A 148 -0.09 3.20 4.93
N ALA A 149 -1.38 2.96 5.16
CA ALA A 149 -2.16 2.00 4.38
C ALA A 149 -2.24 2.42 2.90
N ALA A 150 -2.49 3.69 2.61
CA ALA A 150 -2.53 4.19 1.23
C ALA A 150 -1.18 4.05 0.51
N VAL A 151 -0.07 4.26 1.22
CA VAL A 151 1.27 4.16 0.63
C VAL A 151 1.71 2.70 0.47
N ILE A 152 1.56 1.89 1.52
CA ILE A 152 2.10 0.53 1.58
C ILE A 152 1.14 -0.47 0.94
N CYS A 153 -0.13 -0.45 1.33
CA CYS A 153 -1.10 -1.43 0.84
C CYS A 153 -1.60 -1.05 -0.56
N GLU A 154 -2.09 0.18 -0.74
CA GLU A 154 -2.63 0.57 -2.04
C GLU A 154 -1.53 0.80 -3.08
N GLY A 155 -0.32 1.19 -2.67
CA GLY A 155 0.84 1.21 -3.57
C GLY A 155 1.23 -0.17 -4.11
N GLN A 156 0.92 -1.25 -3.39
CA GLN A 156 1.17 -2.61 -3.89
C GLN A 156 0.00 -3.15 -4.74
N ARG A 157 -1.23 -2.78 -4.37
CA ARG A 157 -2.44 -3.18 -5.10
C ARG A 157 -2.66 -2.42 -6.39
N LEU A 158 -2.34 -1.12 -6.44
CA LEU A 158 -2.77 -0.21 -7.49
C LEU A 158 -1.57 0.51 -8.13
N HIS A 159 -1.29 0.18 -9.39
CA HIS A 159 -0.24 0.79 -10.18
C HIS A 159 -0.34 2.34 -10.24
N PRO A 160 -1.51 2.97 -10.44
CA PRO A 160 -1.62 4.43 -10.49
C PRO A 160 -1.17 5.13 -9.19
N ILE A 161 -1.41 4.49 -8.03
CA ILE A 161 -0.98 5.02 -6.73
C ILE A 161 0.53 4.91 -6.59
N LEU A 162 1.12 3.76 -6.94
CA LEU A 162 2.56 3.57 -6.94
C LEU A 162 3.26 4.57 -7.87
N GLU A 163 2.76 4.72 -9.09
CA GLU A 163 3.27 5.69 -10.06
C GLU A 163 3.19 7.12 -9.49
N THR A 164 2.07 7.49 -8.87
CA THR A 164 1.92 8.80 -8.22
C THR A 164 2.96 9.03 -7.13
N ILE A 165 3.22 8.03 -6.27
CA ILE A 165 4.25 8.10 -5.21
C ILE A 165 5.63 8.33 -5.83
N LEU A 166 5.98 7.55 -6.85
CA LEU A 166 7.29 7.59 -7.51
C LEU A 166 7.54 8.87 -8.31
N THR A 167 6.52 9.39 -9.00
CA THR A 167 6.67 10.52 -9.94
C THR A 167 6.45 11.88 -9.31
N ARG A 168 5.62 12.00 -8.26
CA ARG A 168 5.25 13.29 -7.65
C ARG A 168 6.04 13.61 -6.38
N GLY A 169 6.71 12.63 -5.77
CA GLY A 169 7.50 12.81 -4.55
C GLY A 169 6.70 13.53 -3.46
N ARG A 170 7.18 14.70 -2.99
CA ARG A 170 6.49 15.50 -1.95
C ARG A 170 5.08 15.95 -2.33
N GLY A 171 4.78 16.04 -3.63
CA GLY A 171 3.47 16.41 -4.17
C GLY A 171 2.52 15.24 -4.35
N ALA A 172 2.94 14.01 -4.05
CA ALA A 172 2.12 12.82 -4.22
C ALA A 172 0.89 12.87 -3.30
N ARG A 173 -0.30 12.75 -3.90
CA ARG A 173 -1.58 12.77 -3.21
C ARG A 173 -2.53 11.78 -3.87
N VAL A 174 -3.49 11.26 -3.10
CA VAL A 174 -4.59 10.49 -3.68
C VAL A 174 -5.43 11.42 -4.56
N ALA A 175 -5.53 11.09 -5.84
CA ALA A 175 -6.36 11.77 -6.82
C ALA A 175 -7.77 11.18 -6.88
N ALA A 176 -8.73 11.92 -7.45
CA ALA A 176 -10.12 11.47 -7.56
C ALA A 176 -10.25 10.18 -8.39
N GLU A 177 -9.43 10.03 -9.44
CA GLU A 177 -9.37 8.82 -10.27
C GLU A 177 -8.91 7.56 -9.54
N HIS A 178 -8.22 7.69 -8.39
CA HIS A 178 -7.79 6.53 -7.60
C HIS A 178 -8.94 5.95 -6.75
N LEU A 179 -9.92 6.76 -6.37
CA LEU A 179 -10.93 6.39 -5.37
C LEU A 179 -11.77 5.19 -5.80
N PRO A 180 -12.27 5.10 -7.04
CA PRO A 180 -13.03 3.93 -7.47
C PRO A 180 -12.21 2.65 -7.45
N TYR A 181 -10.90 2.71 -7.73
CA TYR A 181 -10.03 1.54 -7.70
C TYR A 181 -9.80 1.02 -6.28
N ILE A 182 -9.70 1.93 -5.31
CA ILE A 182 -9.60 1.58 -3.88
C ILE A 182 -10.93 0.97 -3.41
N GLU A 183 -12.05 1.61 -3.75
CA GLU A 183 -13.39 1.17 -3.32
C GLU A 183 -13.79 -0.18 -3.90
N HIS A 184 -13.46 -0.44 -5.17
CA HIS A 184 -13.86 -1.64 -5.90
C HIS A 184 -12.71 -2.64 -6.11
N TRP A 185 -11.66 -2.59 -5.27
CA TRP A 185 -10.53 -3.51 -5.35
C TRP A 185 -10.96 -4.98 -5.35
N ASP A 186 -11.78 -5.39 -4.38
CA ASP A 186 -12.21 -6.79 -4.24
C ASP A 186 -13.03 -7.26 -5.45
N ALA A 187 -13.94 -6.40 -5.93
CA ALA A 187 -14.73 -6.65 -7.14
C ALA A 187 -13.83 -6.83 -8.38
N MET A 188 -12.84 -5.95 -8.56
CA MET A 188 -11.87 -6.04 -9.64
C MET A 188 -11.02 -7.31 -9.54
N TRP A 189 -10.57 -7.67 -8.33
CA TRP A 189 -9.77 -8.87 -8.10
C TRP A 189 -10.55 -10.16 -8.36
N GLU A 190 -11.82 -10.24 -7.95
CA GLU A 190 -12.69 -11.39 -8.26
C GLU A 190 -12.96 -11.54 -9.76
N GLU A 191 -13.24 -10.45 -10.48
CA GLU A 191 -13.44 -10.50 -11.93
C GLU A 191 -12.17 -10.88 -12.68
N LEU A 192 -11.00 -10.43 -12.23
CA LEU A 192 -9.71 -10.83 -12.79
C LEU A 192 -9.42 -12.32 -12.58
N LYS A 193 -9.66 -12.87 -11.37
CA LYS A 193 -9.54 -14.30 -11.11
C LYS A 193 -10.51 -15.12 -11.97
N ARG A 194 -11.76 -14.64 -12.12
CA ARG A 194 -12.76 -15.26 -13.00
C ARG A 194 -12.29 -15.24 -14.44
N TRP A 195 -11.91 -14.07 -14.97
CA TRP A 195 -11.39 -13.91 -16.33
C TRP A 195 -10.16 -14.80 -16.58
N ARG A 196 -9.24 -14.91 -15.63
CA ARG A 196 -8.08 -15.80 -15.75
C ARG A 196 -8.49 -17.27 -15.91
N ARG A 197 -9.54 -17.70 -15.22
CA ARG A 197 -10.08 -19.06 -15.28
C ARG A 197 -10.92 -19.32 -16.54
N THR A 198 -11.67 -18.34 -17.04
CA THR A 198 -12.64 -18.54 -18.14
C THR A 198 -12.18 -17.99 -19.48
N GLY A 199 -11.23 -17.04 -19.51
CA GLY A 199 -10.88 -16.23 -20.66
C GLY A 199 -11.87 -15.10 -20.98
N GLU A 200 -12.96 -14.97 -20.22
CA GLU A 200 -14.09 -14.08 -20.54
C GLU A 200 -14.29 -12.98 -19.49
N TRP A 201 -14.16 -11.72 -19.93
CA TRP A 201 -14.54 -10.55 -19.14
C TRP A 201 -15.99 -10.15 -19.42
N GLY A 202 -16.66 -9.52 -18.45
CA GLY A 202 -17.99 -8.92 -18.68
C GLY A 202 -19.18 -9.77 -18.26
N GLY A 203 -19.03 -11.09 -18.13
CA GLY A 203 -20.10 -12.00 -17.72
C GLY A 203 -20.13 -12.33 -16.21
N GLY A 204 -19.34 -11.64 -15.39
CA GLY A 204 -19.28 -11.86 -13.96
C GLY A 204 -20.15 -10.88 -13.16
N PRO A 205 -20.39 -11.19 -11.87
CA PRO A 205 -21.31 -10.43 -11.02
C PRO A 205 -20.92 -8.97 -10.80
N PHE A 206 -19.63 -8.61 -10.94
CA PHE A 206 -19.15 -7.25 -10.68
C PHE A 206 -18.79 -6.47 -11.93
N ALA A 207 -18.84 -7.09 -13.12
CA ALA A 207 -18.42 -6.44 -14.35
C ALA A 207 -19.24 -5.17 -14.69
N GLY A 208 -20.54 -5.15 -14.36
CA GLY A 208 -21.38 -3.97 -14.53
C GLY A 208 -20.98 -2.84 -13.58
N GLU A 209 -20.78 -3.15 -12.31
CA GLU A 209 -20.36 -2.19 -11.29
C GLU A 209 -18.99 -1.58 -11.60
N LEU A 210 -18.02 -2.40 -12.01
CA LEU A 210 -16.68 -1.95 -12.41
C LEU A 210 -16.73 -1.01 -13.62
N ARG A 211 -17.60 -1.30 -14.60
CA ARG A 211 -17.78 -0.44 -15.77
C ARG A 211 -18.38 0.91 -15.39
N GLU A 212 -19.41 0.90 -14.55
CA GLU A 212 -20.15 2.12 -14.20
C GLU A 212 -19.40 3.00 -13.19
N ARG A 213 -18.74 2.40 -12.19
CA ARG A 213 -18.15 3.13 -11.07
C ARG A 213 -16.65 3.35 -11.19
N ALA A 214 -15.94 2.40 -11.80
CA ALA A 214 -14.48 2.45 -11.94
C ALA A 214 -14.02 2.66 -13.40
N SER A 215 -14.94 2.78 -14.37
CA SER A 215 -14.63 2.89 -15.80
C SER A 215 -13.77 1.73 -16.33
N ILE A 216 -13.93 0.54 -15.76
CA ILE A 216 -13.22 -0.69 -16.19
C ILE A 216 -14.17 -1.56 -17.00
N GLY A 217 -14.04 -1.53 -18.32
CA GLY A 217 -14.86 -2.26 -19.28
C GLY A 217 -14.28 -3.61 -19.72
N SER A 218 -12.99 -3.84 -19.47
CA SER A 218 -12.21 -5.00 -19.96
C SER A 218 -11.16 -5.49 -18.95
N ALA A 219 -10.67 -6.71 -19.17
CA ALA A 219 -9.57 -7.27 -18.39
C ALA A 219 -8.24 -6.51 -18.60
N GLU A 220 -8.02 -5.94 -19.80
CA GLU A 220 -6.83 -5.15 -20.10
C GLU A 220 -6.78 -3.87 -19.27
N GLU A 221 -7.91 -3.15 -19.18
CA GLU A 221 -8.04 -1.96 -18.33
C GLU A 221 -7.85 -2.31 -16.85
N ALA A 222 -8.43 -3.42 -16.38
CA ALA A 222 -8.21 -3.88 -15.01
C ALA A 222 -6.73 -4.21 -14.73
N LEU A 223 -6.05 -4.90 -15.66
CA LEU A 223 -4.62 -5.22 -15.55
C LEU A 223 -3.70 -3.99 -15.62
N ALA A 224 -4.15 -2.89 -16.23
CA ALA A 224 -3.43 -1.62 -16.23
C ALA A 224 -3.50 -0.91 -14.87
N VAL A 225 -4.56 -1.16 -14.10
CA VAL A 225 -4.75 -0.61 -12.75
C VAL A 225 -4.04 -1.46 -11.69
N VAL A 226 -4.05 -2.78 -11.82
CA VAL A 226 -3.48 -3.68 -10.81
C VAL A 226 -1.95 -3.55 -10.72
N GLY A 227 -1.47 -3.42 -9.48
CA GLY A 227 -0.06 -3.33 -9.14
C GLY A 227 0.72 -4.60 -9.50
N TRP A 228 2.02 -4.45 -9.72
CA TRP A 228 2.87 -5.50 -10.28
C TRP A 228 2.83 -6.80 -9.46
N THR A 229 2.86 -6.72 -8.13
CA THR A 229 2.82 -7.88 -7.23
C THR A 229 1.57 -8.74 -7.47
N PHE A 230 0.39 -8.11 -7.54
CA PHE A 230 -0.86 -8.80 -7.79
C PHE A 230 -1.01 -9.27 -9.24
N ARG A 231 -0.46 -8.51 -10.20
CA ARG A 231 -0.40 -8.95 -11.58
C ARG A 231 0.43 -10.23 -11.75
N GLN A 232 1.56 -10.34 -11.05
CA GLN A 232 2.37 -11.56 -11.03
C GLN A 232 1.63 -12.70 -10.32
N LEU A 233 0.95 -12.44 -9.21
CA LEU A 233 0.14 -13.45 -8.53
C LEU A 233 -0.97 -14.01 -9.43
N LEU A 234 -1.58 -13.17 -10.27
CA LEU A 234 -2.66 -13.55 -11.18
C LEU A 234 -2.16 -14.26 -12.45
N LEU A 235 -1.09 -13.74 -13.06
CA LEU A 235 -0.62 -14.18 -14.38
C LEU A 235 0.54 -15.18 -14.32
N GLY A 236 1.28 -15.19 -13.22
CA GLY A 236 2.37 -16.12 -12.96
C GLY A 236 1.89 -17.55 -12.79
N ASP A 237 2.84 -18.44 -12.55
CA ASP A 237 2.64 -19.86 -12.27
C ASP A 237 2.15 -20.13 -10.83
N GLY A 238 1.80 -19.08 -10.08
CA GLY A 238 1.46 -19.16 -8.66
C GLY A 238 2.67 -19.13 -7.73
N SER A 239 3.90 -19.01 -8.26
CA SER A 239 5.06 -18.73 -7.41
C SER A 239 4.99 -17.29 -6.89
N ILE A 240 5.12 -17.12 -5.57
CA ILE A 240 5.24 -15.78 -4.98
C ILE A 240 6.43 -15.09 -5.66
N PRO A 241 6.27 -13.85 -6.18
CA PRO A 241 7.36 -13.13 -6.82
C PRO A 241 8.61 -13.17 -5.94
N ALA A 242 9.78 -13.27 -6.57
CA ALA A 242 11.08 -13.39 -5.91
C ALA A 242 11.35 -12.34 -4.81
N MET A 243 10.57 -11.26 -4.76
CA MET A 243 10.54 -10.27 -3.69
C MET A 243 10.29 -10.87 -2.30
N CYS A 244 9.51 -11.95 -2.17
CA CYS A 244 9.35 -12.67 -0.88
C CYS A 244 10.39 -13.78 -0.67
N ARG A 245 11.23 -14.09 -1.66
CA ARG A 245 12.29 -15.10 -1.58
C ARG A 245 13.68 -14.50 -1.34
N ALA A 246 13.83 -13.18 -1.40
CA ALA A 246 15.14 -12.55 -1.22
C ALA A 246 15.67 -12.62 0.23
N GLU A 247 14.88 -13.09 1.21
CA GLU A 247 15.28 -13.14 2.63
C GLU A 247 14.79 -14.44 3.33
N LEU A 248 15.04 -15.61 2.72
CA LEU A 248 15.14 -16.89 3.45
C LEU A 248 16.60 -17.36 3.41
#